data_AF-A0A7C7SVT9-F1
#
_entry.id   AF-A0A7C7SVT9-F1
#
_cell.length_a   1.000
_cell.length_b   1.000
_cell.length_c   1.000
_cell.angle_alpha   90.00
_cell.angle_beta   90.00
_cell.angle_gamma   90.00
#
_symmetry.space_group_name_H-M   'P 1'
#
loop_
_entity.id
_entity.type
_entity.pdbx_description
1 polymer ?
#
loop_
_entity_poly.entity_id
_entity_poly.type
_entity_poly.pdbx_seq_one_letter_code
_entity_poly.pdbx_strand_id
1 'polypeptide(L)'
;MFSISKAVAFIAFVGVALVLGWVALLQATQTEASDQTVAVPAPEVPINSFSYQGVEGGYQNHVENVATTIPEELLPAIKGLTFVNGCHPWTTSKLGKCALGTFDPAGWDVDDSVGHKWSNTIWVSTRAVTTGTTSDVVLHEAGHAFVHHFFDDCYFPRQAEKSVKELLVAHFAHDQAPPAELLADAFVVAYGNGEGRRHTYYLDKFNYSVSDDALAAVRAAVWLCSR
;
A
#
# COMPACT_ATOMS: atom_id res chain seq x y z
N MET A 1 -7.77 -69.41 -14.17
CA MET A 1 -8.66 -68.82 -15.18
C MET A 1 -9.30 -67.56 -14.61
N PHE A 2 -8.79 -66.38 -14.96
CA PHE A 2 -9.52 -65.12 -14.92
C PHE A 2 -9.11 -64.37 -16.18
N SER A 3 -10.02 -64.31 -17.16
CA SER A 3 -9.84 -63.62 -18.42
C SER A 3 -10.05 -62.13 -18.16
N ILE A 4 -8.97 -61.36 -18.11
CA ILE A 4 -9.04 -59.90 -18.05
C ILE A 4 -9.50 -59.45 -19.44
N SER A 5 -10.80 -59.15 -19.54
CA SER A 5 -11.44 -58.73 -20.77
C SER A 5 -10.79 -57.46 -21.32
N LYS A 6 -10.61 -57.42 -22.64
CA LYS A 6 -10.06 -56.30 -23.43
C LYS A 6 -10.72 -54.93 -23.14
N ALA A 7 -11.86 -54.91 -22.44
CA ALA A 7 -12.54 -53.71 -21.98
C ALA A 7 -11.79 -52.94 -20.87
N VAL A 8 -11.07 -53.62 -19.97
CA VAL A 8 -10.38 -52.94 -18.84
C VAL A 8 -9.15 -52.17 -19.31
N ALA A 9 -8.44 -52.69 -20.33
CA ALA A 9 -7.31 -52.00 -20.95
C ALA A 9 -7.75 -50.74 -21.72
N PHE A 10 -8.97 -50.73 -22.28
CA PHE A 10 -9.48 -49.59 -23.04
C PHE A 10 -9.88 -48.41 -22.14
N ILE A 11 -10.45 -48.70 -20.96
CA ILE A 11 -10.85 -47.67 -19.98
C ILE A 11 -9.61 -46.98 -19.37
N ALA A 12 -8.53 -47.73 -19.12
CA ALA A 12 -7.28 -47.16 -18.62
C ALA A 12 -6.62 -46.22 -19.64
N PHE A 13 -6.69 -46.54 -20.94
CA PHE A 13 -6.10 -45.71 -22.00
C PHE A 13 -6.86 -44.40 -22.25
N VAL A 14 -8.20 -44.45 -22.21
CA VAL A 14 -9.05 -43.25 -22.38
C VAL A 14 -8.91 -42.30 -21.20
N GLY A 15 -8.78 -42.82 -19.98
CA GLY A 15 -8.56 -42.00 -18.77
C GLY A 15 -7.25 -41.21 -18.81
N VAL A 16 -6.14 -41.84 -19.25
CA VAL A 16 -4.83 -41.18 -19.33
C VAL A 16 -4.80 -40.12 -20.46
N ALA A 17 -5.43 -40.39 -21.60
CA ALA A 17 -5.52 -39.42 -22.70
C ALA A 17 -6.34 -38.17 -22.33
N LEU A 18 -7.43 -38.34 -21.56
CA LEU A 18 -8.21 -37.21 -21.06
C LEU A 18 -7.44 -36.37 -20.03
N VAL A 19 -6.70 -37.01 -19.11
CA VAL A 19 -5.89 -36.26 -18.12
C VAL A 19 -4.74 -35.50 -18.80
N LEU A 20 -4.05 -36.10 -19.78
CA LEU A 20 -3.00 -35.40 -20.53
C LEU A 20 -3.55 -34.28 -21.42
N GLY A 21 -4.74 -34.45 -22.00
CA GLY A 21 -5.43 -33.40 -22.75
C GLY A 21 -5.80 -32.19 -21.88
N TRP A 22 -6.20 -32.43 -20.62
CA TRP A 22 -6.48 -31.35 -19.66
C TRP A 22 -5.21 -30.64 -19.18
N VAL A 23 -4.11 -31.37 -18.96
CA VAL A 23 -2.82 -30.76 -18.61
C VAL A 23 -2.27 -29.89 -19.75
N ALA A 24 -2.43 -30.33 -21.01
CA ALA A 24 -2.03 -29.54 -22.18
C ALA A 24 -2.92 -28.29 -22.37
N LEU A 25 -4.22 -28.37 -22.05
CA LEU A 25 -5.14 -27.23 -22.10
C LEU A 25 -4.89 -26.20 -20.98
N LEU A 26 -4.46 -26.66 -19.79
CA LEU A 26 -4.00 -25.77 -18.71
C LEU A 26 -2.65 -25.11 -19.02
N GLN A 27 -1.75 -25.78 -19.74
CA GLN A 27 -0.48 -25.17 -20.18
C GLN A 27 -0.68 -24.16 -21.31
N ALA A 28 -1.67 -24.39 -22.19
CA ALA A 28 -1.98 -23.46 -23.29
C ALA A 28 -2.74 -22.18 -22.84
N THR A 29 -3.19 -22.11 -21.58
CA THR A 29 -3.92 -20.95 -21.03
C THR A 29 -3.10 -20.12 -20.04
N GLN A 30 -1.83 -20.47 -19.79
CA GLN A 30 -0.87 -19.51 -19.26
C GLN A 30 -0.39 -18.60 -20.38
N THR A 31 -1.31 -17.77 -20.88
CA THR A 31 -0.92 -16.47 -21.43
C THR A 31 -0.16 -15.77 -20.32
N GLU A 32 1.13 -15.59 -20.54
CA GLU A 32 1.98 -14.72 -19.73
C GLU A 32 1.18 -13.46 -19.43
N ALA A 33 0.85 -13.28 -18.15
CA ALA A 33 0.38 -12.00 -17.67
C ALA A 33 1.51 -11.03 -18.00
N SER A 34 1.33 -10.28 -19.08
CA SER A 34 2.21 -9.19 -19.46
C SER A 34 2.32 -8.31 -18.22
N ASP A 35 3.52 -8.31 -17.64
CA ASP A 35 3.96 -7.34 -16.66
C ASP A 35 3.88 -5.98 -17.37
N GLN A 36 2.69 -5.38 -17.33
CA GLN A 36 2.45 -4.04 -17.85
C GLN A 36 3.08 -3.09 -16.84
N THR A 37 4.40 -2.95 -16.93
CA THR A 37 5.08 -1.76 -16.44
C THR A 37 4.40 -0.59 -17.15
N VAL A 38 3.56 0.15 -16.43
CA VAL A 38 2.94 1.36 -16.96
C VAL A 38 4.09 2.27 -17.39
N ALA A 39 4.21 2.49 -18.69
CA ALA A 39 5.23 3.36 -19.25
C ALA A 39 4.90 4.80 -18.89
N VAL A 40 5.24 5.22 -17.67
CA VAL A 40 5.19 6.62 -17.25
C VAL A 40 6.39 7.30 -17.91
N PRO A 41 6.19 8.19 -18.89
CA PRO A 41 7.30 8.86 -19.56
C PRO A 41 8.10 9.65 -18.52
N ALA A 42 9.42 9.47 -18.54
CA ALA A 42 10.31 10.30 -17.74
C ALA A 42 10.15 11.77 -18.17
N PRO A 43 10.02 12.72 -17.25
CA PRO A 43 9.83 14.12 -17.58
C PRO A 43 11.10 14.73 -18.14
N GLU A 44 10.91 15.49 -19.22
CA GLU A 44 11.87 16.48 -19.70
C GLU A 44 11.67 17.77 -18.87
N VAL A 45 12.65 18.15 -18.03
CA VAL A 45 12.77 19.43 -17.26
C VAL A 45 11.96 19.53 -15.94
N PRO A 46 12.40 20.37 -14.97
CA PRO A 46 13.60 20.29 -14.14
C PRO A 46 13.33 19.52 -12.83
N ILE A 47 14.34 18.79 -12.35
CA ILE A 47 14.33 18.13 -11.04
C ILE A 47 14.03 19.19 -9.97
N ASN A 48 12.83 19.17 -9.40
CA ASN A 48 12.44 20.05 -8.29
C ASN A 48 13.46 19.86 -7.16
N SER A 49 14.22 20.93 -6.94
CA SER A 49 15.44 20.96 -6.16
C SER A 49 15.14 21.10 -4.67
N PHE A 50 14.29 20.20 -4.14
CA PHE A 50 14.35 19.88 -2.73
C PHE A 50 15.80 19.49 -2.49
N SER A 51 16.58 20.37 -1.86
CA SER A 51 18.00 20.17 -1.61
C SER A 51 18.23 19.13 -0.51
N TYR A 52 17.35 18.14 -0.45
CA TYR A 52 17.25 17.11 0.56
C TYR A 52 18.06 15.93 0.03
N GLN A 53 18.75 15.23 0.92
CA GLN A 53 19.37 13.98 0.53
C GLN A 53 18.28 12.97 0.15
N GLY A 54 18.53 12.16 -0.89
CA GLY A 54 17.61 11.10 -1.32
C GLY A 54 16.50 11.53 -2.30
N VAL A 55 16.41 12.81 -2.64
CA VAL A 55 15.49 13.28 -3.70
C VAL A 55 15.95 12.72 -5.04
N GLU A 56 15.05 12.01 -5.72
CA GLU A 56 15.23 11.53 -7.09
C GLU A 56 14.66 12.57 -8.07
N GLY A 57 13.47 13.10 -7.74
CA GLY A 57 12.78 14.22 -8.41
C GLY A 57 12.31 13.96 -9.84
N GLY A 58 12.82 12.92 -10.51
CA GLY A 58 12.46 12.55 -11.88
C GLY A 58 10.99 12.15 -12.07
N TYR A 59 10.18 11.99 -11.03
CA TYR A 59 8.75 11.73 -11.15
C TYR A 59 7.91 12.62 -10.24
N GLN A 60 8.43 13.77 -9.81
CA GLN A 60 7.72 14.62 -8.85
C GLN A 60 6.34 15.03 -9.34
N ASN A 61 6.23 15.57 -10.56
CA ASN A 61 4.95 16.03 -11.08
C ASN A 61 3.91 14.89 -11.09
N HIS A 62 4.35 13.65 -11.33
CA HIS A 62 3.47 12.49 -11.24
C HIS A 62 3.01 12.24 -9.80
N VAL A 63 3.93 12.25 -8.83
CA VAL A 63 3.61 12.08 -7.40
C VAL A 63 2.65 13.18 -6.92
N GLU A 64 2.92 14.44 -7.26
CA GLU A 64 2.07 15.58 -6.92
C GLU A 64 0.69 15.49 -7.57
N ASN A 65 0.62 15.09 -8.86
CA ASN A 65 -0.65 14.87 -9.54
C ASN A 65 -1.47 13.77 -8.88
N VAL A 66 -0.84 12.65 -8.49
CA VAL A 66 -1.53 11.57 -7.75
C VAL A 66 -1.97 12.06 -6.37
N ALA A 67 -1.20 12.91 -5.69
CA ALA A 67 -1.64 13.49 -4.42
C ALA A 67 -2.93 14.32 -4.56
N THR A 68 -3.20 14.92 -5.73
CA THR A 68 -4.47 15.62 -5.99
C THR A 68 -5.69 14.69 -6.09
N THR A 69 -5.50 13.38 -6.20
CA THR A 69 -6.59 12.39 -6.25
C THR A 69 -6.93 11.80 -4.89
N ILE A 70 -6.28 12.26 -3.81
CA ILE A 70 -6.64 11.87 -2.44
C ILE A 70 -8.08 12.32 -2.17
N PRO A 71 -8.96 11.45 -1.65
CA PRO A 71 -10.35 11.81 -1.35
C PRO A 71 -10.48 13.01 -0.41
N GLU A 72 -11.53 13.80 -0.62
CA GLU A 72 -11.77 15.07 0.06
C GLU A 72 -11.74 14.93 1.59
N GLU A 73 -12.27 13.81 2.10
CA GLU A 73 -12.34 13.51 3.53
C GLU A 73 -10.96 13.36 4.20
N LEU A 74 -9.91 13.06 3.42
CA LEU A 74 -8.54 12.92 3.91
C LEU A 74 -7.70 14.20 3.75
N LEU A 75 -8.17 15.16 2.94
CA LEU A 75 -7.43 16.42 2.67
C LEU A 75 -7.06 17.21 3.93
N PRO A 76 -7.87 17.27 5.01
CA PRO A 76 -7.47 17.97 6.22
C PRO A 76 -6.15 17.47 6.80
N ALA A 77 -5.85 16.17 6.68
CA ALA A 77 -4.66 15.55 7.29
C ALA A 77 -3.40 15.76 6.50
N ILE A 78 -3.56 16.02 5.21
CA ILE A 78 -2.42 16.23 4.32
C ILE A 78 -2.17 17.71 4.04
N LYS A 79 -2.95 18.61 4.65
CA LYS A 79 -2.76 20.04 4.51
C LYS A 79 -1.42 20.46 5.08
N GLY A 80 -0.57 21.04 4.22
CA GLY A 80 0.78 21.46 4.60
C GLY A 80 1.82 20.34 4.60
N LEU A 81 1.45 19.12 4.20
CA LEU A 81 2.44 18.10 3.84
C LEU A 81 3.13 18.47 2.53
N THR A 82 4.41 18.10 2.43
CA THR A 82 5.12 18.13 1.15
C THR A 82 5.29 16.71 0.64
N PHE A 83 4.83 16.46 -0.59
CA PHE A 83 5.11 15.20 -1.28
C PHE A 83 6.48 15.28 -1.94
N VAL A 84 7.28 14.22 -1.87
CA VAL A 84 8.65 14.18 -2.41
C VAL A 84 8.83 12.91 -3.22
N ASN A 85 9.22 13.04 -4.49
CA ASN A 85 9.71 11.88 -5.23
C ASN A 85 11.17 11.58 -4.85
N GLY A 86 11.37 10.49 -4.11
CA GLY A 86 12.69 10.04 -3.70
C GLY A 86 12.66 8.98 -2.61
N CYS A 87 13.84 8.72 -2.06
CA CYS A 87 14.08 7.80 -0.97
C CYS A 87 14.32 8.55 0.32
N HIS A 88 13.45 8.36 1.32
CA HIS A 88 13.63 8.98 2.63
C HIS A 88 14.96 8.55 3.27
N PRO A 89 15.85 9.46 3.69
CA PRO A 89 17.19 9.12 4.16
C PRO A 89 17.21 8.14 5.34
N TRP A 90 16.43 8.44 6.38
CA TRP A 90 16.39 7.61 7.59
C TRP A 90 15.79 6.23 7.30
N THR A 91 14.65 6.16 6.59
CA THR A 91 14.03 4.87 6.25
C THR A 91 14.95 4.01 5.41
N THR A 92 15.66 4.62 4.47
CA THR A 92 16.65 3.93 3.62
C THR A 92 17.80 3.37 4.45
N SER A 93 18.31 4.14 5.44
CA SER A 93 19.38 3.66 6.32
C SER A 93 18.93 2.50 7.21
N LYS A 94 17.69 2.53 7.72
CA LYS A 94 17.14 1.45 8.57
C LYS A 94 16.79 0.18 7.78
N LEU A 95 16.29 0.32 6.55
CA LEU A 95 15.89 -0.82 5.72
C LEU A 95 17.01 -1.37 4.82
N GLY A 96 18.09 -0.61 4.62
CA GLY A 96 19.15 -0.93 3.65
C GLY A 96 18.71 -0.81 2.18
N LYS A 97 17.51 -0.26 1.93
CA LYS A 97 16.92 -0.05 0.60
C LYS A 97 15.85 1.03 0.67
N CYS A 98 15.55 1.63 -0.49
CA CYS A 98 14.46 2.58 -0.63
C CYS A 98 13.11 1.89 -0.39
N ALA A 99 12.31 2.42 0.54
CA ALA A 99 10.91 2.03 0.72
C ALA A 99 10.06 2.57 -0.44
N LEU A 100 8.88 1.98 -0.69
CA LEU A 100 7.98 2.53 -1.71
C LEU A 100 7.40 3.89 -1.28
N GLY A 101 7.02 4.00 -0.01
CA GLY A 101 6.54 5.21 0.64
C GLY A 101 7.19 5.42 2.00
N THR A 102 7.17 6.65 2.50
CA THR A 102 7.43 6.99 3.91
C THR A 102 6.74 8.30 4.25
N PHE A 103 5.82 8.28 5.21
CA PHE A 103 5.42 9.45 5.96
C PHE A 103 6.46 9.76 7.05
N ASP A 104 6.96 11.00 7.07
CA ASP A 104 7.85 11.49 8.11
C ASP A 104 7.29 12.75 8.77
N PRO A 105 6.69 12.65 9.98
CA PRO A 105 6.20 13.81 10.70
C PRO A 105 7.33 14.64 11.33
N ALA A 106 8.45 14.00 11.70
CA ALA A 106 9.45 14.61 12.57
C ALA A 106 10.66 15.17 11.81
N GLY A 107 10.87 14.77 10.56
CA GLY A 107 12.04 15.16 9.78
C GLY A 107 13.27 14.40 10.26
N TRP A 108 13.23 13.07 10.24
CA TRP A 108 14.33 12.20 10.67
C TRP A 108 15.47 12.18 9.65
N ASP A 109 16.71 12.25 10.14
CA ASP A 109 17.92 12.06 9.32
C ASP A 109 18.66 10.76 9.70
N VAL A 110 19.61 10.35 8.87
CA VAL A 110 20.37 9.09 8.98
C VAL A 110 21.07 8.88 10.33
N ASP A 111 21.33 9.94 11.07
CA ASP A 111 21.98 9.97 12.38
C ASP A 111 20.98 9.95 13.57
N ASP A 112 19.70 9.65 13.31
CA ASP A 112 18.60 9.66 14.28
C ASP A 112 18.28 11.07 14.85
N SER A 113 18.71 12.16 14.19
CA SER A 113 18.26 13.52 14.52
C SER A 113 16.92 13.85 13.87
N VAL A 114 16.16 14.78 14.49
CA VAL A 114 14.83 15.24 14.05
C VAL A 114 14.78 16.76 13.89
N GLY A 115 13.71 17.27 13.26
CA GLY A 115 13.47 18.70 13.06
C GLY A 115 14.07 19.26 11.77
N HIS A 116 14.43 18.38 10.83
CA HIS A 116 14.98 18.79 9.53
C HIS A 116 13.90 19.37 8.61
N LYS A 117 14.33 20.07 7.56
CA LYS A 117 13.44 20.74 6.59
C LYS A 117 12.46 19.82 5.84
N TRP A 118 12.68 18.51 5.89
CA TRP A 118 11.78 17.49 5.36
C TRP A 118 10.83 16.90 6.41
N SER A 119 10.68 17.54 7.58
CA SER A 119 9.58 17.23 8.49
C SER A 119 8.24 17.43 7.81
N ASN A 120 7.25 16.63 8.20
CA ASN A 120 5.91 16.66 7.66
C ASN A 120 5.91 16.43 6.13
N THR A 121 6.59 15.37 5.70
CA THR A 121 6.67 14.97 4.29
C THR A 121 6.11 13.57 4.05
N ILE A 122 5.64 13.33 2.82
CA ILE A 122 5.41 11.97 2.29
C ILE A 122 6.39 11.75 1.15
N TRP A 123 7.30 10.81 1.32
CA TRP A 123 8.25 10.38 0.30
C TRP A 123 7.66 9.23 -0.50
N VAL A 124 7.74 9.31 -1.82
CA VAL A 124 7.30 8.28 -2.76
C VAL A 124 8.44 7.97 -3.72
N SER A 125 8.95 6.75 -3.66
CA SER A 125 10.08 6.34 -4.49
C SER A 125 9.74 6.34 -5.99
N THR A 126 10.75 6.55 -6.84
CA THR A 126 10.61 6.33 -8.28
C THR A 126 10.15 4.90 -8.58
N ARG A 127 10.55 3.92 -7.77
CA ARG A 127 10.08 2.54 -7.92
C ARG A 127 8.56 2.45 -7.84
N ALA A 128 7.93 3.10 -6.85
CA ALA A 128 6.47 3.10 -6.70
C ALA A 128 5.76 3.65 -7.94
N VAL A 129 6.36 4.63 -8.61
CA VAL A 129 5.87 5.19 -9.87
C VAL A 129 6.01 4.20 -11.02
N THR A 130 7.20 3.66 -11.21
CA THR A 130 7.49 2.72 -12.31
C THR A 130 6.74 1.40 -12.20
N THR A 131 6.33 0.98 -11.00
CA THR A 131 5.52 -0.22 -10.79
C THR A 131 4.02 0.05 -10.76
N GLY A 132 3.58 1.29 -11.04
CA GLY A 132 2.16 1.64 -11.08
C GLY A 132 1.44 1.61 -9.74
N THR A 133 2.17 1.70 -8.63
CA THR A 133 1.64 1.59 -7.25
C THR A 133 1.47 2.95 -6.56
N THR A 134 1.76 4.07 -7.23
CA THR A 134 1.80 5.42 -6.64
C THR A 134 0.53 5.77 -5.85
N SER A 135 -0.65 5.52 -6.42
CA SER A 135 -1.93 5.89 -5.78
C SER A 135 -2.13 5.20 -4.44
N ASP A 136 -1.85 3.90 -4.39
CA ASP A 136 -2.01 3.11 -3.18
C ASP A 136 -0.96 3.45 -2.13
N VAL A 137 0.30 3.68 -2.56
CA VAL A 137 1.37 4.14 -1.67
C VAL A 137 1.02 5.51 -1.07
N VAL A 138 0.54 6.45 -1.88
CA VAL A 138 0.12 7.77 -1.40
C VAL A 138 -1.02 7.66 -0.38
N LEU A 139 -2.02 6.81 -0.62
CA LEU A 139 -3.11 6.58 0.33
C LEU A 139 -2.65 5.90 1.62
N HIS A 140 -1.73 4.95 1.53
CA HIS A 140 -1.13 4.29 2.69
C HIS A 140 -0.42 5.33 3.58
N GLU A 141 0.48 6.14 3.01
CA GLU A 141 1.21 7.15 3.78
C GLU A 141 0.29 8.28 4.27
N ALA A 142 -0.74 8.64 3.51
CA ALA A 142 -1.78 9.56 3.98
C ALA A 142 -2.56 8.99 5.17
N GLY A 143 -2.75 7.67 5.24
CA GLY A 143 -3.31 6.98 6.40
C GLY A 143 -2.47 7.18 7.65
N HIS A 144 -1.14 7.01 7.56
CA HIS A 144 -0.23 7.31 8.67
C HIS A 144 -0.31 8.78 9.09
N ALA A 145 -0.31 9.70 8.13
CA ALA A 145 -0.46 11.12 8.40
C ALA A 145 -1.78 11.45 9.10
N PHE A 146 -2.89 10.82 8.69
CA PHE A 146 -4.20 11.02 9.31
C PHE A 146 -4.23 10.54 10.76
N VAL A 147 -3.70 9.34 11.01
CA VAL A 147 -3.61 8.78 12.36
C VAL A 147 -2.79 9.72 13.26
N HIS A 148 -1.66 10.22 12.75
CA HIS A 148 -0.80 11.14 13.49
C HIS A 148 -1.47 12.49 13.78
N HIS A 149 -2.03 13.14 12.76
CA HIS A 149 -2.54 14.51 12.89
C HIS A 149 -3.89 14.61 13.59
N PHE A 150 -4.72 13.56 13.54
CA PHE A 150 -6.09 13.61 14.05
C PHE A 150 -6.45 12.54 15.07
N PHE A 151 -5.86 11.35 15.05
CA PHE A 151 -6.33 10.29 15.95
C PHE A 151 -5.62 10.27 17.30
N ASP A 152 -4.41 10.84 17.41
CA ASP A 152 -3.63 10.88 18.65
C ASP A 152 -4.41 11.56 19.79
N ASP A 153 -5.13 12.66 19.50
CA ASP A 153 -5.88 13.45 20.49
C ASP A 153 -7.42 13.45 20.26
N CYS A 154 -7.93 12.47 19.52
CA CYS A 154 -9.37 12.33 19.28
C CYS A 154 -10.02 11.31 20.23
N TYR A 155 -11.05 11.73 20.96
CA TYR A 155 -11.78 10.92 21.93
C TYR A 155 -13.28 11.02 21.68
N PHE A 156 -13.98 9.88 21.69
CA PHE A 156 -15.43 9.86 21.55
C PHE A 156 -16.12 8.83 22.47
N PRO A 157 -16.98 9.30 23.40
CA PRO A 157 -17.21 10.72 23.76
C PRO A 157 -15.92 11.37 24.30
N ARG A 158 -15.83 12.70 24.40
CA ARG A 158 -14.59 13.41 24.78
C ARG A 158 -13.96 12.96 26.11
N GLN A 159 -14.79 12.44 27.01
CA GLN A 159 -14.39 11.88 28.30
C GLN A 159 -14.00 10.38 28.25
N ALA A 160 -13.92 9.78 27.07
CA ALA A 160 -13.48 8.39 26.93
C ALA A 160 -12.05 8.22 27.44
N GLU A 161 -11.77 7.07 28.07
CA GLU A 161 -10.43 6.75 28.57
C GLU A 161 -9.46 6.42 27.44
N LYS A 162 -9.97 5.90 26.32
CA LYS A 162 -9.19 5.48 25.15
C LYS A 162 -9.44 6.43 24.00
N SER A 163 -8.37 6.79 23.29
CA SER A 163 -8.48 7.56 22.06
C SER A 163 -9.07 6.71 20.94
N VAL A 164 -9.59 7.37 19.91
CA VAL A 164 -10.02 6.73 18.67
C VAL A 164 -8.87 5.96 18.04
N LYS A 165 -7.62 6.47 18.12
CA LYS A 165 -6.43 5.72 17.69
C LYS A 165 -6.36 4.37 18.37
N GLU A 166 -6.34 4.34 19.72
CA GLU A 166 -6.17 3.11 20.48
C GLU A 166 -7.25 2.07 20.15
N LEU A 167 -8.51 2.52 20.04
CA LEU A 167 -9.62 1.66 19.65
C LEU A 167 -9.48 1.15 18.22
N LEU A 168 -9.04 2.00 17.30
CA LEU A 168 -8.91 1.64 15.89
C LEU A 168 -7.76 0.67 15.65
N VAL A 169 -6.56 0.91 16.20
CA VAL A 169 -5.44 -0.05 16.05
C VAL A 169 -5.73 -1.41 16.68
N ALA A 170 -6.64 -1.51 17.66
CA ALA A 170 -7.05 -2.78 18.23
C ALA A 170 -7.76 -3.70 17.21
N HIS A 171 -8.46 -3.14 16.21
CA HIS A 171 -9.02 -3.92 15.11
C HIS A 171 -7.92 -4.61 14.28
N PHE A 172 -6.74 -4.00 14.21
CA PHE A 172 -5.60 -4.44 13.40
C PHE A 172 -4.53 -5.18 14.21
N ALA A 173 -4.86 -5.66 15.41
CA ALA A 173 -3.95 -6.46 16.21
C ALA A 173 -3.56 -7.76 15.46
N HIS A 174 -2.26 -8.02 15.37
CA HIS A 174 -1.71 -9.20 14.70
C HIS A 174 -0.37 -9.59 15.33
N ASP A 175 -0.10 -10.89 15.47
CA ASP A 175 1.07 -11.40 16.21
C ASP A 175 2.42 -11.01 15.58
N GLN A 176 2.43 -10.75 14.28
CA GLN A 176 3.65 -10.52 13.51
C GLN A 176 3.67 -9.19 12.75
N ALA A 177 2.49 -8.60 12.52
CA ALA A 177 2.36 -7.42 11.68
C ALA A 177 2.21 -6.19 12.57
N PRO A 178 2.91 -5.08 12.28
CA PRO A 178 2.67 -3.83 12.99
C PRO A 178 1.22 -3.36 12.74
N PRO A 179 0.37 -3.19 13.77
CA PRO A 179 -1.02 -2.79 13.59
C PRO A 179 -1.19 -1.45 12.86
N ALA A 180 -0.24 -0.52 13.04
CA ALA A 180 -0.23 0.76 12.35
C ALA A 180 -0.10 0.59 10.83
N GLU A 181 0.69 -0.37 10.36
CA GLU A 181 0.91 -0.62 8.95
C GLU A 181 -0.29 -1.35 8.31
N LEU A 182 -0.92 -2.27 9.05
CA LEU A 182 -2.19 -2.89 8.64
C LEU A 182 -3.32 -1.86 8.56
N LEU A 183 -3.38 -0.92 9.51
CA LEU A 183 -4.31 0.19 9.48
C LEU A 183 -4.06 1.11 8.27
N ALA A 184 -2.80 1.44 7.97
CA ALA A 184 -2.45 2.25 6.80
C ALA A 184 -2.86 1.57 5.48
N ASP A 185 -2.67 0.26 5.32
CA ASP A 185 -3.21 -0.46 4.18
C ASP A 185 -4.75 -0.49 4.15
N ALA A 186 -5.41 -0.47 5.31
CA ALA A 186 -6.87 -0.37 5.36
C ALA A 186 -7.39 0.98 4.84
N PHE A 187 -6.61 2.06 4.91
CA PHE A 187 -6.93 3.31 4.21
C PHE A 187 -6.93 3.11 2.69
N VAL A 188 -6.02 2.32 2.13
CA VAL A 188 -6.01 1.98 0.70
C VAL A 188 -7.29 1.22 0.31
N VAL A 189 -7.72 0.26 1.14
CA VAL A 189 -8.97 -0.49 0.92
C VAL A 189 -10.20 0.43 1.02
N ALA A 190 -10.24 1.32 2.01
CA ALA A 190 -11.38 2.20 2.25
C ALA A 190 -11.47 3.35 1.24
N TYR A 191 -10.36 3.93 0.82
CA TYR A 191 -10.33 5.19 0.07
C TYR A 191 -9.77 5.05 -1.35
N GLY A 192 -9.22 3.89 -1.71
CA GLY A 192 -8.80 3.60 -3.07
C GLY A 192 -9.97 3.51 -4.05
N ASN A 193 -9.74 3.95 -5.29
CA ASN A 193 -10.72 4.08 -6.36
C ASN A 193 -11.21 2.74 -6.98
N GLY A 194 -10.84 1.59 -6.42
CA GLY A 194 -11.45 0.29 -6.71
C GLY A 194 -11.18 -0.30 -8.10
N GLU A 195 -10.44 0.39 -8.95
CA GLU A 195 -10.03 -0.10 -10.26
C GLU A 195 -8.68 -0.85 -10.15
N GLY A 196 -8.70 -2.17 -10.36
CA GLY A 196 -7.49 -2.99 -10.41
C GLY A 196 -7.05 -3.62 -9.09
N ARG A 197 -5.87 -4.24 -9.11
CA ARG A 197 -5.25 -4.85 -7.92
C ARG A 197 -4.63 -3.74 -7.07
N ARG A 198 -5.13 -3.58 -5.85
CA ARG A 198 -4.56 -2.66 -4.85
C ARG A 198 -3.19 -3.17 -4.37
N HIS A 199 -2.27 -2.24 -4.16
CA HIS A 199 -1.02 -2.47 -3.46
C HIS A 199 -1.21 -2.28 -1.95
N THR A 200 -1.48 -3.38 -1.25
CA THR A 200 -1.62 -3.45 0.21
C THR A 200 -0.54 -4.38 0.78
N TYR A 201 0.70 -3.89 0.84
CA TYR A 201 1.88 -4.71 1.13
C TYR A 201 1.77 -5.49 2.44
N TYR A 202 1.29 -4.86 3.49
CA TYR A 202 1.20 -5.46 4.82
C TYR A 202 0.01 -6.43 4.92
N LEU A 203 -1.15 -6.10 4.35
CA LEU A 203 -2.27 -7.04 4.26
C LEU A 203 -1.87 -8.30 3.49
N ASP A 204 -1.24 -8.14 2.32
CA ASP A 204 -0.80 -9.25 1.47
C ASP A 204 0.29 -10.09 2.16
N LYS A 205 1.31 -9.42 2.72
CA LYS A 205 2.45 -10.10 3.37
C LYS A 205 2.05 -10.93 4.58
N PHE A 206 1.12 -10.42 5.37
CA PHE A 206 0.70 -11.07 6.61
C PHE A 206 -0.60 -11.87 6.44
N ASN A 207 -1.09 -12.00 5.21
CA ASN A 207 -2.35 -12.69 4.90
C ASN A 207 -3.50 -12.21 5.81
N TYR A 208 -3.56 -10.90 6.03
CA TYR A 208 -4.53 -10.28 6.92
C TYR A 208 -5.71 -9.77 6.09
N SER A 209 -6.92 -10.22 6.45
CA SER A 209 -8.17 -9.76 5.82
C SER A 209 -8.81 -8.70 6.70
N VAL A 210 -9.00 -7.49 6.17
CA VAL A 210 -9.71 -6.44 6.89
C VAL A 210 -11.21 -6.76 6.90
N SER A 211 -11.82 -6.80 8.08
CA SER A 211 -13.26 -7.03 8.20
C SER A 211 -14.07 -5.80 7.77
N ASP A 212 -15.33 -6.01 7.38
CA ASP A 212 -16.26 -4.91 7.07
C ASP A 212 -16.43 -3.96 8.27
N ASP A 213 -16.48 -4.52 9.49
CA ASP A 213 -16.54 -3.72 10.72
C ASP A 213 -15.29 -2.85 10.92
N ALA A 214 -14.10 -3.38 10.64
CA ALA A 214 -12.86 -2.62 10.72
C ALA A 214 -12.82 -1.50 9.66
N LEU A 215 -13.26 -1.77 8.42
CA LEU A 215 -13.37 -0.74 7.39
C LEU A 215 -14.40 0.34 7.74
N ALA A 216 -15.54 -0.06 8.30
CA ALA A 216 -16.55 0.88 8.79
C ALA A 216 -15.98 1.75 9.92
N ALA A 217 -15.20 1.15 10.85
CA ALA A 217 -14.53 1.87 11.91
C ALA A 217 -13.50 2.88 11.39
N VAL A 218 -12.71 2.54 10.36
CA VAL A 218 -11.77 3.47 9.70
C VAL A 218 -12.52 4.69 9.16
N ARG A 219 -13.61 4.47 8.40
CA ARG A 219 -14.41 5.57 7.83
C ARG A 219 -15.06 6.43 8.90
N ALA A 220 -15.59 5.80 9.94
CA ALA A 220 -16.21 6.50 11.07
C ALA A 220 -15.18 7.34 11.83
N ALA A 221 -13.97 6.81 12.06
CA ALA A 221 -12.89 7.52 12.72
C ALA A 221 -12.45 8.76 11.92
N VAL A 222 -12.26 8.62 10.59
CA VAL A 222 -11.95 9.76 9.71
C VAL A 222 -13.04 10.83 9.81
N TRP A 223 -14.31 10.44 9.68
CA TRP A 223 -15.44 11.38 9.76
C TRP A 223 -15.54 12.08 11.11
N LEU A 224 -15.25 11.36 12.19
CA LEU A 224 -15.37 11.84 13.56
C LEU A 224 -14.24 12.82 13.94
N CYS A 225 -13.00 12.47 13.60
CA CYS A 225 -11.81 13.17 14.09
C CYS A 225 -11.33 14.30 13.17
N SER A 226 -11.85 14.41 11.94
CA SER A 226 -11.55 15.54 11.02
C SER A 226 -12.48 16.75 11.19
N ARG A 227 -13.35 16.76 12.21
CA ARG A 227 -14.33 17.83 12.46
C ARG A 227 -13.82 18.90 13.41
#